data_AF-A0A0D2WU33-F1
#
_entry.id   AF-A0A0D2WU33-F1
#
_cell.length_a   1.000
_cell.length_b   1.000
_cell.length_c   1.000
_cell.angle_alpha   90.00
_cell.angle_beta   90.00
_cell.angle_gamma   90.00
#
_symmetry.space_group_name_H-M   'P 1'
#
loop_
_entity.id
_entity.type
_entity.pdbx_description
1 polymer ?
#
loop_
_entity_poly.entity_id
_entity_poly.type
_entity_poly.pdbx_seq_one_letter_code
_entity_poly.pdbx_strand_id
1 'polypeptide(L)'
;MDSLSWNQIGDVGAQAIAEAEHQQLRSELVIKDQELATNKQELATRDQALAARDQELQQLRFDLAAKDQKLATTEQELIAKSCWFAVKDQELTAKDQALATNKQELATKDQELQQLRSSLAAKDQALAAKDQELQQLRIDLAAKDQKLATTEQELIAKNQQLAVKAQELTAKDQALATNKQELATKDQELQQLCSNLQSALDRIGVLERNQPADGSFSNFDGPIPQVSLATLVAATNNFAADSLLGEGAFGRVYGASLPGPRVAIKKLSAESKQGTVEFKSELDSLSKFRHANIIAIMSYAEEGDERCLVYEFMPNGSVRDRLSRKNNTPPLTWSQRHRIAADVARGMHYVQTAFPDHVLFHLDLKTDNVLLDAHFNAKVSDFGLVRAAQHLDERSYLRTQNVQGTAAYMCPDFFDEGRMTIKTDVYAFGMILLELLTAVKPSNRLKGETRKALKNQKFMEMLDSALKPSDAERQSITEMVTLALECLDDIADDRPSFGSILVSLDP
;
A
#
# COMPACT_ATOMS: atom_id res chain seq x y z
N MET A 1 91.19 27.78 -185.55
CA MET A 1 92.20 28.03 -184.51
C MET A 1 91.46 28.03 -183.19
N ASP A 2 91.91 27.17 -182.28
CA ASP A 2 91.88 27.36 -180.81
C ASP A 2 90.56 27.50 -180.04
N SER A 3 90.43 26.98 -178.82
CA SER A 3 90.82 25.73 -178.15
C SER A 3 90.34 25.85 -176.69
N LEU A 4 89.71 24.77 -176.19
CA LEU A 4 89.61 24.34 -174.79
C LEU A 4 88.54 24.93 -173.82
N SER A 5 87.62 24.02 -173.47
CA SER A 5 87.16 23.65 -172.11
C SER A 5 86.12 24.52 -171.37
N TRP A 6 84.84 24.26 -171.66
CA TRP A 6 83.66 24.77 -170.93
C TRP A 6 83.01 23.75 -169.96
N ASN A 7 83.60 22.57 -169.70
CA ASN A 7 82.96 21.49 -168.93
C ASN A 7 83.62 21.14 -167.57
N GLN A 8 84.63 21.88 -167.10
CA GLN A 8 85.32 21.59 -165.82
C GLN A 8 84.99 22.55 -164.66
N ILE A 9 84.17 23.59 -164.88
CA ILE A 9 83.85 24.59 -163.83
C ILE A 9 82.52 24.27 -163.11
N GLY A 10 81.64 23.46 -163.71
CA GLY A 10 80.37 23.04 -163.08
C GLY A 10 80.53 21.98 -161.97
N ASP A 11 81.39 20.98 -162.18
CA ASP A 11 81.57 19.85 -161.25
C ASP A 11 82.31 20.25 -159.96
N VAL A 12 83.27 21.18 -160.03
CA VAL A 12 84.02 21.64 -158.85
C VAL A 12 83.13 22.46 -157.90
N GLY A 13 82.16 23.20 -158.44
CA GLY A 13 81.18 23.94 -157.65
C GLY A 13 80.19 23.02 -156.92
N ALA A 14 79.70 21.99 -157.60
CA ALA A 14 78.80 21.00 -157.00
C ALA A 14 79.49 20.17 -155.90
N GLN A 15 80.77 19.81 -156.11
CA GLN A 15 81.55 19.07 -155.12
C GLN A 15 81.88 19.93 -153.90
N ALA A 16 82.23 21.21 -154.07
CA ALA A 16 82.43 22.15 -152.97
C ALA A 16 81.14 22.42 -152.15
N ILE A 17 79.97 22.45 -152.81
CA ILE A 17 78.67 22.59 -152.12
C ILE A 17 78.34 21.33 -151.33
N ALA A 18 78.49 20.14 -151.92
CA ALA A 18 78.24 18.88 -151.21
C ALA A 18 79.20 18.67 -150.03
N GLU A 19 80.45 19.12 -150.15
CA GLU A 19 81.45 19.04 -149.09
C GLU A 19 81.18 20.07 -147.98
N ALA A 20 80.69 21.27 -148.33
CA ALA A 20 80.20 22.26 -147.37
C ALA A 20 78.92 21.79 -146.64
N GLU A 21 77.97 21.17 -147.34
CA GLU A 21 76.77 20.57 -146.73
C GLU A 21 77.13 19.39 -145.84
N HIS A 22 78.07 18.53 -146.25
CA HIS A 22 78.55 17.43 -145.43
C HIS A 22 79.31 17.94 -144.19
N GLN A 23 80.08 19.03 -144.32
CA GLN A 23 80.76 19.68 -143.21
C GLN A 23 79.76 20.36 -142.26
N GLN A 24 78.69 20.95 -142.79
CA GLN A 24 77.57 21.51 -142.03
C GLN A 24 76.81 20.41 -141.26
N LEU A 25 76.42 19.31 -141.92
CA LEU A 25 75.78 18.17 -141.28
C LEU A 25 76.66 17.54 -140.21
N ARG A 26 77.97 17.44 -140.46
CA ARG A 26 78.93 16.95 -139.46
C ARG A 26 79.04 17.91 -138.27
N SER A 27 78.98 19.21 -138.50
CA SER A 27 78.93 20.20 -137.42
C SER A 27 77.63 20.13 -136.61
N GLU A 28 76.48 19.94 -137.27
CA GLU A 28 75.18 19.74 -136.61
C GLU A 28 75.12 18.43 -135.82
N LEU A 29 75.75 17.36 -136.33
CA LEU A 29 75.83 16.07 -135.66
C LEU A 29 76.72 16.14 -134.42
N VAL A 30 77.84 16.87 -134.50
CA VAL A 30 78.69 17.19 -133.34
C VAL A 30 77.92 18.02 -132.31
N ILE A 31 77.13 19.01 -132.74
CA ILE A 31 76.28 19.81 -131.84
C ILE A 31 75.23 18.92 -131.15
N LYS A 32 74.53 18.05 -131.90
CA LYS A 32 73.54 17.13 -131.34
C LYS A 32 74.15 16.08 -130.41
N ASP A 33 75.35 15.57 -130.73
CA ASP A 33 76.07 14.65 -129.85
C ASP A 33 76.49 15.36 -128.55
N GLN A 34 76.89 16.63 -128.64
CA GLN A 34 77.19 17.47 -127.49
C GLN A 34 75.93 17.71 -126.65
N GLU A 35 74.79 18.06 -127.26
CA GLU A 35 73.49 18.21 -126.59
C GLU A 35 73.03 16.90 -125.93
N LEU A 36 73.22 15.76 -126.60
CA LEU A 36 72.85 14.45 -126.08
C LEU A 36 73.74 14.04 -124.91
N ALA A 37 75.03 14.40 -124.95
CA ALA A 37 75.94 14.25 -123.82
C ALA A 37 75.52 15.14 -122.64
N THR A 38 75.16 16.40 -122.90
CA THR A 38 74.63 17.33 -121.88
C THR A 38 73.34 16.80 -121.25
N ASN A 39 72.38 16.35 -122.06
CA ASN A 39 71.11 15.79 -121.57
C ASN A 39 71.32 14.50 -120.75
N LYS A 40 72.25 13.63 -121.15
CA LYS A 40 72.63 12.45 -120.36
C LYS A 40 73.23 12.84 -119.01
N GLN A 41 74.06 13.87 -118.98
CA GLN A 41 74.65 14.39 -117.75
C GLN A 41 73.59 15.04 -116.84
N GLU A 42 72.63 15.77 -117.40
CA GLU A 42 71.48 16.28 -116.66
C GLU A 42 70.61 15.16 -116.09
N LEU A 43 70.31 14.12 -116.88
CA LEU A 43 69.56 12.94 -116.42
C LEU A 43 70.27 12.23 -115.27
N ALA A 44 71.58 11.98 -115.40
CA ALA A 44 72.38 11.38 -114.33
C ALA A 44 72.35 12.23 -113.04
N THR A 45 72.36 13.56 -113.20
CA THR A 45 72.26 14.50 -112.07
C THR A 45 70.87 14.46 -111.42
N ARG A 46 69.80 14.37 -112.23
CA ARG A 46 68.42 14.20 -111.75
C ARG A 46 68.22 12.86 -111.04
N ASP A 47 68.78 11.77 -111.56
CA ASP A 47 68.72 10.44 -110.93
C ASP A 47 69.46 10.42 -109.59
N GLN A 48 70.62 11.06 -109.51
CA GLN A 48 71.33 11.26 -108.24
C GLN A 48 70.49 12.08 -107.24
N ALA A 49 69.82 13.14 -107.71
CA ALA A 49 68.93 13.93 -106.87
C ALA A 49 67.70 13.13 -106.40
N LEU A 50 67.12 12.29 -107.26
CA LEU A 50 66.02 11.39 -106.90
C LEU A 50 66.46 10.34 -105.88
N ALA A 51 67.62 9.71 -106.08
CA ALA A 51 68.17 8.76 -105.12
C ALA A 51 68.46 9.41 -103.76
N ALA A 52 68.96 10.65 -103.74
CA ALA A 52 69.12 11.42 -102.51
C ALA A 52 67.77 11.70 -101.83
N ARG A 53 66.72 12.05 -102.60
CA ARG A 53 65.36 12.25 -102.07
C ARG A 53 64.73 10.95 -101.54
N ASP A 54 64.98 9.82 -102.18
CA ASP A 54 64.51 8.51 -101.70
C ASP A 54 65.20 8.14 -100.37
N GLN A 55 66.49 8.43 -100.23
CA GLN A 55 67.20 8.27 -98.95
C GLN A 55 66.61 9.17 -97.86
N GLU A 56 66.34 10.45 -98.17
CA GLU A 56 65.65 11.36 -97.24
C GLU A 56 64.27 10.83 -96.84
N LEU A 57 63.48 10.31 -97.79
CA LEU A 57 62.16 9.73 -97.51
C LEU A 57 62.23 8.48 -96.64
N GLN A 58 63.23 7.61 -96.84
CA GLN A 58 63.45 6.44 -95.99
C GLN A 58 63.83 6.85 -94.57
N GLN A 59 64.69 7.87 -94.43
CA GLN A 59 65.04 8.41 -93.12
C GLN A 59 63.80 9.00 -92.42
N LEU A 60 62.98 9.78 -93.13
CA LEU A 60 61.74 10.34 -92.58
C LEU A 60 60.75 9.24 -92.16
N ARG A 61 60.64 8.14 -92.92
CA ARG A 61 59.80 6.99 -92.55
C ARG A 61 60.29 6.31 -91.29
N PHE A 62 61.61 6.14 -91.15
CA PHE A 62 62.21 5.58 -89.94
C PHE A 62 61.96 6.49 -88.73
N ASP A 63 62.16 7.80 -88.88
CA ASP A 63 61.90 8.77 -87.83
C ASP A 63 60.43 8.81 -87.42
N LEU A 64 59.50 8.68 -88.38
CA LEU A 64 58.06 8.60 -88.13
C LEU A 64 57.71 7.33 -87.33
N ALA A 65 58.21 6.16 -87.75
CA ALA A 65 57.99 4.91 -87.04
C ALA A 65 58.54 4.95 -85.61
N ALA A 66 59.72 5.58 -85.41
CA ALA A 66 60.28 5.79 -84.08
C ALA A 66 59.43 6.74 -83.21
N LYS A 67 58.80 7.77 -83.82
CA LYS A 67 57.84 8.65 -83.13
C LYS A 67 56.55 7.90 -82.78
N ASP A 68 56.01 7.09 -83.68
CA ASP A 68 54.82 6.28 -83.43
C ASP A 68 55.03 5.28 -82.28
N GLN A 69 56.20 4.64 -82.23
CA GLN A 69 56.55 3.75 -81.13
C GLN A 69 56.64 4.52 -79.80
N LYS A 70 57.27 5.71 -79.80
CA LYS A 70 57.32 6.56 -78.60
C LYS A 70 55.92 6.98 -78.16
N LEU A 71 55.06 7.39 -79.10
CA LEU A 71 53.67 7.75 -78.82
C LEU A 71 52.92 6.58 -78.17
N ALA A 72 53.03 5.37 -78.74
CA ALA A 72 52.41 4.17 -78.18
C ALA A 72 52.89 3.86 -76.76
N THR A 73 54.19 4.02 -76.47
CA THR A 73 54.70 3.86 -75.10
C THR A 73 54.16 4.91 -74.14
N THR A 74 54.08 6.17 -74.57
CA THR A 74 53.49 7.25 -73.75
C THR A 74 52.00 7.04 -73.51
N GLU A 75 51.25 6.55 -74.50
CA GLU A 75 49.84 6.17 -74.34
C GLU A 75 49.67 5.05 -73.32
N GLN A 76 50.50 4.01 -73.36
CA GLN A 76 50.47 2.93 -72.37
C GLN A 76 50.78 3.44 -70.96
N GLU A 77 51.77 4.34 -70.81
CA GLU A 77 52.07 4.98 -69.52
C GLU A 77 50.90 5.84 -69.02
N LEU A 78 50.23 6.57 -69.91
CA LEU A 78 49.05 7.37 -69.57
C LEU A 78 47.88 6.49 -69.14
N ILE A 79 47.63 5.37 -69.83
CA ILE A 79 46.61 4.39 -69.44
C ILE A 79 46.93 3.80 -68.07
N ALA A 80 48.18 3.40 -67.83
CA ALA A 80 48.62 2.86 -66.54
C ALA A 80 48.41 3.88 -65.40
N LYS A 81 48.78 5.15 -65.63
CA LYS A 81 48.51 6.25 -64.69
C LYS A 81 47.01 6.45 -64.46
N SER A 82 46.20 6.44 -65.52
CA SER A 82 44.74 6.57 -65.43
C SER A 82 44.12 5.44 -64.60
N CYS A 83 44.57 4.19 -64.80
CA CYS A 83 44.12 3.06 -63.98
C CYS A 83 44.55 3.22 -62.52
N TRP A 84 45.77 3.68 -62.25
CA TRP A 84 46.25 3.94 -60.90
C TRP A 84 45.42 5.02 -60.20
N PHE A 85 45.10 6.12 -60.88
CA PHE A 85 44.23 7.16 -60.35
C PHE A 85 42.82 6.64 -60.06
N ALA A 86 42.25 5.83 -60.96
CA ALA A 86 40.93 5.22 -60.73
C ALA A 86 40.89 4.33 -59.47
N VAL A 87 41.95 3.54 -59.22
CA VAL A 87 42.08 2.75 -57.99
C VAL A 87 42.17 3.66 -56.77
N LYS A 88 42.92 4.77 -56.84
CA LYS A 88 43.02 5.72 -55.74
C LYS A 88 41.72 6.47 -55.45
N ASP A 89 40.94 6.81 -56.47
CA ASP A 89 39.61 7.39 -56.30
C ASP A 89 38.66 6.40 -55.62
N GLN A 90 38.75 5.11 -55.97
CA GLN A 90 37.98 4.06 -55.31
C GLN A 90 38.38 3.88 -53.83
N GLU A 91 39.68 3.90 -53.51
CA GLU A 91 40.18 3.87 -52.13
C GLU A 91 39.71 5.10 -51.32
N LEU A 92 39.74 6.30 -51.92
CA LEU A 92 39.26 7.53 -51.29
C LEU A 92 37.76 7.46 -51.03
N THR A 93 36.98 7.01 -52.01
CA THR A 93 35.53 6.83 -51.88
C THR A 93 35.19 5.86 -50.75
N ALA A 94 35.92 4.74 -50.64
CA ALA A 94 35.74 3.78 -49.56
C ALA A 94 36.07 4.39 -48.18
N LYS A 95 37.12 5.21 -48.08
CA LYS A 95 37.46 5.94 -46.86
C LYS A 95 36.42 6.98 -46.48
N ASP A 96 35.86 7.70 -47.45
CA ASP A 96 34.81 8.69 -47.21
C ASP A 96 33.52 8.01 -46.71
N GLN A 97 33.17 6.85 -47.27
CA GLN A 97 32.06 6.04 -46.78
C GLN A 97 32.30 5.57 -45.33
N ALA A 98 33.48 5.04 -45.03
CA ALA A 98 33.82 4.62 -43.67
C ALA A 98 33.79 5.80 -42.68
N LEU A 99 34.27 6.98 -43.08
CA LEU A 99 34.21 8.19 -42.27
C LEU A 99 32.76 8.63 -42.03
N ALA A 100 31.88 8.53 -43.03
CA ALA A 100 30.46 8.82 -42.88
C ALA A 100 29.78 7.88 -41.88
N THR A 101 30.06 6.57 -41.96
CA THR A 101 29.56 5.59 -40.98
C THR A 101 30.03 5.91 -39.57
N ASN A 102 31.34 6.18 -39.38
CA ASN A 102 31.89 6.52 -38.08
C ASN A 102 31.28 7.81 -37.50
N LYS A 103 30.99 8.82 -38.34
CA LYS A 103 30.30 10.04 -37.92
C LYS A 103 28.88 9.76 -37.43
N GLN A 104 28.16 8.86 -38.11
CA GLN A 104 26.81 8.46 -37.70
C GLN A 104 26.82 7.69 -36.38
N GLU A 105 27.78 6.78 -36.19
CA GLU A 105 27.95 6.07 -34.91
C GLU A 105 28.27 7.04 -33.76
N LEU A 106 29.15 8.02 -34.00
CA LEU A 106 29.50 9.04 -33.02
C LEU A 106 28.29 9.89 -32.63
N ALA A 107 27.50 10.32 -33.62
CA ALA A 107 26.26 11.06 -33.37
C ALA A 107 25.24 10.25 -32.55
N THR A 108 25.16 8.94 -32.79
CA THR A 108 24.28 8.04 -32.03
C THR A 108 24.76 7.92 -30.58
N LYS A 109 26.06 7.74 -30.36
CA LYS A 109 26.64 7.71 -29.00
C LYS A 109 26.48 9.03 -28.26
N ASP A 110 26.58 10.16 -28.95
CA ASP A 110 26.34 11.47 -28.34
C ASP A 110 24.88 11.63 -27.88
N GLN A 111 23.91 11.11 -28.65
CA GLN A 111 22.51 11.07 -28.24
C GLN A 111 22.29 10.18 -27.01
N GLU A 112 22.89 8.99 -26.98
CA GLU A 112 22.83 8.09 -25.81
C GLU A 112 23.44 8.74 -24.56
N LEU A 113 24.58 9.42 -24.69
CA LEU A 113 25.21 10.17 -23.60
C LEU A 113 24.32 11.32 -23.11
N GLN A 114 23.64 12.03 -24.01
CA GLN A 114 22.71 13.09 -23.64
C GLN A 114 21.50 12.54 -22.87
N GLN A 115 20.96 11.39 -23.30
CA GLN A 115 19.89 10.70 -22.58
C GLN A 115 20.34 10.27 -21.18
N LEU A 116 21.53 9.65 -21.05
CA LEU A 116 22.09 9.27 -19.76
C LEU A 116 22.30 10.46 -18.83
N ARG A 117 22.80 11.59 -19.34
CA ARG A 117 22.95 12.83 -18.56
C ARG A 117 21.61 13.36 -18.06
N SER A 118 20.57 13.33 -18.89
CA SER A 118 19.22 13.76 -18.47
C SER A 118 18.63 12.85 -17.40
N SER A 119 18.84 11.53 -17.52
CA SER A 119 18.42 10.54 -16.53
C SER A 119 19.15 10.72 -15.20
N LEU A 120 20.46 11.00 -15.24
CA LEU A 120 21.24 11.28 -14.04
C LEU A 120 20.76 12.56 -13.34
N ALA A 121 20.54 13.65 -14.08
CA ALA A 121 20.03 14.90 -13.53
C ALA A 121 18.65 14.74 -12.87
N ALA A 122 17.76 13.93 -13.47
CA ALA A 122 16.47 13.60 -12.88
C ALA A 122 16.62 12.81 -11.56
N LYS A 123 17.56 11.86 -11.51
CA LYS A 123 17.86 11.11 -10.28
C LYS A 123 18.44 12.01 -9.19
N ASP A 124 19.32 12.93 -9.52
CA ASP A 124 19.89 13.89 -8.56
C ASP A 124 18.82 14.81 -7.97
N GLN A 125 17.87 15.27 -8.80
CA GLN A 125 16.72 16.04 -8.31
C GLN A 125 15.81 15.22 -7.38
N ALA A 126 15.55 13.96 -7.71
CA ALA A 126 14.77 13.07 -6.85
C ALA A 126 15.47 12.80 -5.51
N LEU A 127 16.80 12.64 -5.52
CA LEU A 127 17.60 12.48 -4.31
C LEU A 127 17.53 13.74 -3.44
N ALA A 128 17.70 14.93 -4.04
CA ALA A 128 17.60 16.20 -3.32
C ALA A 128 16.21 16.40 -2.68
N ALA A 129 15.13 16.00 -3.36
CA ALA A 129 13.78 16.04 -2.81
C ALA A 129 13.63 15.08 -1.61
N LYS A 130 14.22 13.88 -1.69
CA LYS A 130 14.24 12.93 -0.57
C LYS A 130 15.07 13.41 0.62
N ASP A 131 16.18 14.10 0.37
CA ASP A 131 16.95 14.74 1.44
C ASP A 131 16.14 15.82 2.16
N GLN A 132 15.37 16.63 1.43
CA GLN A 132 14.47 17.63 2.03
C GLN A 132 13.37 16.97 2.89
N GLU A 133 12.75 15.90 2.40
CA GLU A 133 11.74 15.14 3.15
C GLU A 133 12.35 14.57 4.46
N LEU A 134 13.57 14.03 4.39
CA LEU A 134 14.28 13.49 5.54
C LEU A 134 14.66 14.58 6.56
N GLN A 135 15.04 15.78 6.10
CA GLN A 135 15.28 16.92 6.99
C GLN A 135 14.01 17.37 7.70
N GLN A 136 12.86 17.40 7.00
CA GLN A 136 11.59 17.74 7.63
C GLN A 136 11.20 16.72 8.70
N LEU A 137 11.34 15.43 8.42
CA LEU A 137 11.06 14.37 9.40
C LEU A 137 11.95 14.48 10.65
N ARG A 138 13.23 14.88 10.50
CA ARG A 138 14.12 15.13 11.64
C ARG A 138 13.65 16.30 12.51
N ILE A 139 13.17 17.38 11.90
CA ILE A 139 12.62 18.53 12.62
C ILE A 139 11.35 18.12 13.39
N ASP A 140 10.45 17.37 12.74
CA ASP A 140 9.21 16.91 13.35
C ASP A 140 9.47 15.96 14.53
N LEU A 141 10.47 15.07 14.39
CA LEU A 141 10.90 14.18 15.46
C LEU A 141 11.44 14.97 16.67
N ALA A 142 12.31 15.95 16.44
CA ALA A 142 12.84 16.79 17.50
C ALA A 142 11.74 17.58 18.23
N ALA A 143 10.71 18.05 17.51
CA ALA A 143 9.56 18.72 18.10
C ALA A 143 8.71 17.77 18.96
N LYS A 144 8.57 16.51 18.54
CA LYS A 144 7.88 15.48 19.34
C LYS A 144 8.66 15.14 20.60
N ASP A 145 9.97 14.97 20.52
CA ASP A 145 10.82 14.70 21.69
C ASP A 145 10.74 15.84 22.72
N GLN A 146 10.72 17.10 22.24
CA GLN A 146 10.54 18.25 23.14
C GLN A 146 9.18 18.24 23.83
N LYS A 147 8.10 17.91 23.11
CA LYS A 147 6.76 17.79 23.69
C LYS A 147 6.69 16.67 24.74
N LEU A 148 7.30 15.53 24.44
CA LEU A 148 7.37 14.41 25.37
C LEU A 148 8.08 14.82 26.66
N ALA A 149 9.25 15.48 26.55
CA ALA A 149 9.99 15.99 27.70
C ALA A 149 9.15 16.98 28.55
N THR A 150 8.37 17.85 27.92
CA THR A 150 7.47 18.76 28.68
C THR A 150 6.36 18.01 29.40
N THR A 151 5.77 16.99 28.77
CA THR A 151 4.71 16.18 29.37
C THR A 151 5.24 15.35 30.54
N GLU A 152 6.45 14.80 30.42
CA GLU A 152 7.13 14.11 31.52
C GLU A 152 7.35 15.02 32.73
N GLN A 153 7.79 16.27 32.51
CA GLN A 153 7.96 17.24 33.59
C GLN A 153 6.62 17.58 34.27
N GLU A 154 5.54 17.75 33.51
CA GLU A 154 4.21 17.98 34.08
C GLU A 154 3.73 16.79 34.91
N LEU A 155 3.99 15.57 34.45
CA LEU A 155 3.62 14.34 35.17
C LEU A 155 4.40 14.19 36.47
N ILE A 156 5.70 14.50 36.46
CA ILE A 156 6.53 14.55 37.68
C ILE A 156 5.97 15.56 38.67
N ALA A 157 5.60 16.76 38.21
CA ALA A 157 5.02 17.80 39.07
C ALA A 157 3.67 17.37 39.67
N LYS A 158 2.79 16.74 38.87
CA LYS A 158 1.51 16.19 39.37
C LYS A 158 1.72 15.07 40.38
N ASN A 159 2.69 14.18 40.17
CA ASN A 159 3.02 13.12 41.12
C ASN A 159 3.54 13.68 42.45
N GLN A 160 4.34 14.74 42.43
CA GLN A 160 4.76 15.43 43.65
C GLN A 160 3.56 16.04 44.39
N GLN A 161 2.61 16.65 43.69
CA GLN A 161 1.38 17.18 44.30
C GLN A 161 0.52 16.07 44.92
N LEU A 162 0.39 14.93 44.24
CA LEU A 162 -0.33 13.77 44.77
C LEU A 162 0.34 13.23 46.04
N ALA A 163 1.67 13.17 46.08
CA ALA A 163 2.41 12.75 47.27
C ALA A 163 2.15 13.68 48.47
N VAL A 164 2.11 15.00 48.25
CA VAL A 164 1.76 15.98 49.30
C VAL A 164 0.34 15.76 49.80
N LYS A 165 -0.64 15.61 48.89
CA LYS A 165 -2.03 15.34 49.28
C LYS A 165 -2.20 14.03 50.04
N ALA A 166 -1.44 12.99 49.69
CA ALA A 166 -1.45 11.73 50.42
C ALA A 166 -0.94 11.90 51.86
N GLN A 167 0.12 12.70 52.05
CA GLN A 167 0.60 13.05 53.40
C GLN A 167 -0.44 13.84 54.20
N GLU A 168 -1.11 14.81 53.57
CA GLU A 168 -2.19 15.58 54.22
C GLU A 168 -3.37 14.69 54.64
N LEU A 169 -3.79 13.76 53.78
CA LEU A 169 -4.82 12.76 54.09
C LEU A 169 -4.40 11.89 55.27
N THR A 170 -3.15 11.41 55.27
CA THR A 170 -2.62 10.60 56.39
C THR A 170 -2.65 11.38 57.70
N ALA A 171 -2.28 12.66 57.69
CA ALA A 171 -2.35 13.52 58.87
C ALA A 171 -3.80 13.73 59.34
N LYS A 172 -4.75 13.91 58.41
CA LYS A 172 -6.18 14.02 58.73
C LYS A 172 -6.74 12.72 59.31
N ASP A 173 -6.35 11.57 58.79
CA ASP A 173 -6.77 10.27 59.31
C ASP A 173 -6.25 10.03 60.73
N GLN A 174 -5.00 10.41 61.00
CA GLN A 174 -4.44 10.40 62.36
C GLN A 174 -5.22 11.32 63.30
N ALA A 175 -5.52 12.56 62.87
CA ALA A 175 -6.31 13.49 63.67
C ALA A 175 -7.74 12.96 63.93
N LEU A 176 -8.37 12.35 62.92
CA LEU A 176 -9.67 11.71 63.06
C LEU A 176 -9.63 10.53 64.03
N ALA A 177 -8.56 9.73 64.00
CA ALA A 177 -8.36 8.63 64.95
C ALA A 177 -8.23 9.15 66.38
N THR A 178 -7.45 10.22 66.60
CA THR A 178 -7.35 10.89 67.91
C THR A 178 -8.72 11.40 68.37
N ASN A 179 -9.45 12.10 67.50
CA ASN A 179 -10.78 12.61 67.81
C ASN A 179 -11.78 11.48 68.11
N LYS A 180 -11.72 10.35 67.38
CA LYS A 180 -12.54 9.17 67.67
C LYS A 180 -12.20 8.58 69.03
N GLN A 181 -10.92 8.55 69.39
CA GLN A 181 -10.48 8.08 70.70
C GLN A 181 -10.98 9.01 71.81
N GLU A 182 -10.89 10.34 71.62
CA GLU A 182 -11.48 11.34 72.53
C GLU A 182 -13.00 11.20 72.64
N LEU A 183 -13.69 10.99 71.51
CA LEU A 183 -15.13 10.77 71.49
C LEU A 183 -15.49 9.48 72.23
N ALA A 184 -14.69 8.42 72.09
CA ALA A 184 -14.89 7.17 72.80
C ALA A 184 -14.66 7.32 74.31
N THR A 185 -13.66 8.10 74.75
CA THR A 185 -13.51 8.43 76.18
C THR A 185 -14.67 9.28 76.67
N LYS A 186 -15.12 10.28 75.89
CA LYS A 186 -16.31 11.05 76.24
C LYS A 186 -17.58 10.22 76.27
N ASP A 187 -17.73 9.26 75.38
CA ASP A 187 -18.84 8.30 75.38
C ASP A 187 -18.75 7.36 76.56
N GLN A 188 -17.56 6.94 76.99
CA GLN A 188 -17.37 6.20 78.24
C GLN A 188 -17.72 7.05 79.46
N GLU A 189 -17.32 8.32 79.50
CA GLU A 189 -17.72 9.27 80.54
C GLU A 189 -19.23 9.49 80.53
N LEU A 190 -19.84 9.64 79.35
CA LEU A 190 -21.27 9.80 79.16
C LEU A 190 -22.01 8.52 79.53
N GLN A 191 -21.51 7.33 79.19
CA GLN A 191 -22.05 6.03 79.59
C GLN A 191 -21.93 5.84 81.10
N GLN A 192 -20.85 6.29 81.72
CA GLN A 192 -20.71 6.29 83.17
C GLN A 192 -21.71 7.25 83.80
N LEU A 193 -21.88 8.45 83.22
CA LEU A 193 -22.88 9.42 83.66
C LEU A 193 -24.30 8.90 83.47
N CYS A 194 -24.57 8.24 82.33
CA CYS A 194 -25.81 7.59 81.99
C CYS A 194 -26.03 6.34 82.84
N SER A 195 -25.01 5.62 83.29
CA SER A 195 -25.12 4.51 84.24
C SER A 195 -25.42 5.02 85.66
N ASN A 196 -24.82 6.15 86.03
CA ASN A 196 -25.18 6.85 87.26
C ASN A 196 -26.62 7.42 87.17
N LEU A 197 -26.99 7.97 86.02
CA LEU A 197 -28.32 8.48 85.73
C LEU A 197 -29.33 7.34 85.55
N GLN A 198 -28.94 6.17 85.03
CA GLN A 198 -29.72 4.94 84.88
C GLN A 198 -29.85 4.27 86.24
N SER A 199 -28.87 4.33 87.12
CA SER A 199 -29.05 3.96 88.53
C SER A 199 -30.02 4.92 89.24
N ALA A 200 -30.03 6.20 88.84
CA ALA A 200 -31.01 7.19 89.30
C ALA A 200 -32.37 7.09 88.57
N LEU A 201 -32.40 6.56 87.35
CA LEU A 201 -33.57 6.39 86.49
C LEU A 201 -34.15 4.99 86.64
N ASP A 202 -33.46 3.95 87.09
CA ASP A 202 -33.97 2.63 87.48
C ASP A 202 -34.66 2.76 88.85
N ARG A 203 -34.21 3.75 89.65
CA ARG A 203 -35.00 4.29 90.76
C ARG A 203 -36.30 4.97 90.29
N ILE A 204 -36.40 5.42 89.04
CA ILE A 204 -37.58 6.08 88.43
C ILE A 204 -38.32 5.15 87.42
N GLY A 205 -37.64 4.11 86.93
CA GLY A 205 -37.84 3.34 85.70
C GLY A 205 -38.10 1.87 86.02
N VAL A 206 -38.74 1.66 87.16
CA VAL A 206 -39.85 0.71 87.28
C VAL A 206 -41.01 1.12 86.30
N LEU A 207 -40.94 2.30 85.67
CA LEU A 207 -41.94 2.89 84.79
C LEU A 207 -41.49 3.03 83.32
N GLU A 208 -41.50 1.92 82.55
CA GLU A 208 -41.69 1.91 81.07
C GLU A 208 -40.41 2.19 80.22
N ARG A 209 -39.72 1.20 79.64
CA ARG A 209 -39.95 0.30 78.48
C ARG A 209 -40.28 0.95 77.11
N ASN A 210 -39.25 0.92 76.25
CA ASN A 210 -39.23 0.44 74.85
C ASN A 210 -38.93 1.43 73.71
N GLN A 211 -38.17 0.87 72.75
CA GLN A 211 -37.26 1.44 71.75
C GLN A 211 -37.88 1.85 70.37
N PRO A 212 -37.08 2.44 69.45
CA PRO A 212 -37.48 3.22 68.26
C PRO A 212 -37.23 2.57 66.86
N ALA A 213 -37.68 3.31 65.81
CA ALA A 213 -37.16 3.60 64.43
C ALA A 213 -36.57 2.52 63.46
N ASP A 214 -36.80 2.69 62.12
CA ASP A 214 -35.79 3.04 61.06
C ASP A 214 -36.30 2.83 59.58
N GLY A 215 -35.55 3.33 58.57
CA GLY A 215 -35.82 3.42 57.13
C GLY A 215 -34.96 2.58 56.13
N SER A 216 -34.52 3.22 55.03
CA SER A 216 -34.20 2.72 53.66
C SER A 216 -32.71 2.36 53.37
N PHE A 217 -32.44 1.54 52.32
CA PHE A 217 -31.11 0.99 51.93
C PHE A 217 -30.62 1.32 50.50
N SER A 218 -29.28 1.32 50.32
CA SER A 218 -28.54 1.33 49.04
C SER A 218 -27.28 0.44 49.09
N ASN A 219 -26.91 -0.14 47.94
CA ASN A 219 -25.63 -0.75 47.49
C ASN A 219 -25.08 -2.00 48.23
N PHE A 220 -24.95 -3.12 47.51
CA PHE A 220 -24.50 -4.42 48.04
C PHE A 220 -23.20 -4.89 47.35
N ASP A 221 -22.10 -4.96 48.11
CA ASP A 221 -20.79 -5.53 47.73
C ASP A 221 -20.69 -7.03 48.14
N GLY A 222 -21.74 -7.80 47.88
CA GLY A 222 -21.86 -9.20 48.28
C GLY A 222 -21.98 -10.20 47.12
N PRO A 223 -22.00 -11.51 47.41
CA PRO A 223 -22.32 -12.53 46.42
C PRO A 223 -23.67 -12.23 45.75
N ILE A 224 -23.81 -12.56 44.47
CA ILE A 224 -25.06 -12.36 43.73
C ILE A 224 -26.17 -13.08 44.50
N PRO A 225 -27.26 -12.40 44.90
CA PRO A 225 -28.30 -13.02 45.70
C PRO A 225 -29.08 -14.07 44.90
N GLN A 226 -29.35 -15.21 45.55
CA GLN A 226 -30.30 -16.20 45.06
C GLN A 226 -31.72 -15.80 45.51
N VAL A 227 -32.67 -15.81 44.58
CA VAL A 227 -34.09 -15.59 44.84
C VAL A 227 -34.89 -16.86 44.54
N SER A 228 -36.08 -17.00 45.13
CA SER A 228 -36.94 -18.15 44.85
C SER A 228 -37.50 -18.07 43.42
N LEU A 229 -37.64 -19.24 42.78
CA LEU A 229 -38.25 -19.35 41.46
C LEU A 229 -39.69 -18.81 41.48
N ALA A 230 -40.42 -19.04 42.58
CA ALA A 230 -41.77 -18.51 42.79
C ALA A 230 -41.82 -16.97 42.67
N THR A 231 -40.78 -16.26 43.12
CA THR A 231 -40.67 -14.81 42.97
C THR A 231 -40.60 -14.41 41.50
N LEU A 232 -39.79 -15.11 40.70
CA LEU A 232 -39.63 -14.83 39.27
C LEU A 232 -40.88 -15.22 38.47
N VAL A 233 -41.52 -16.34 38.82
CA VAL A 233 -42.81 -16.78 38.26
C VAL A 233 -43.87 -15.71 38.50
N ALA A 234 -44.01 -15.21 39.73
CA ALA A 234 -44.97 -14.16 40.05
C ALA A 234 -44.68 -12.87 39.27
N ALA A 235 -43.41 -12.44 39.22
CA ALA A 235 -43.00 -11.20 38.56
C ALA A 235 -43.18 -11.21 37.03
N THR A 236 -43.19 -12.39 36.41
CA THR A 236 -43.36 -12.57 34.95
C THR A 236 -44.77 -12.99 34.54
N ASN A 237 -45.71 -13.06 35.49
CA ASN A 237 -47.04 -13.64 35.30
C ASN A 237 -46.96 -15.07 34.73
N ASN A 238 -46.22 -15.94 35.42
CA ASN A 238 -45.94 -17.31 35.00
C ASN A 238 -45.26 -17.42 33.63
N PHE A 239 -44.24 -16.58 33.40
CA PHE A 239 -43.51 -16.50 32.13
C PHE A 239 -44.43 -16.33 30.92
N ALA A 240 -45.44 -15.46 31.06
CA ALA A 240 -46.43 -15.19 30.01
C ALA A 240 -45.78 -14.66 28.72
N ALA A 241 -46.42 -14.93 27.58
CA ALA A 241 -45.96 -14.47 26.27
C ALA A 241 -45.86 -12.94 26.18
N ASP A 242 -46.73 -12.19 26.86
CA ASP A 242 -46.71 -10.73 26.87
C ASP A 242 -45.47 -10.15 27.56
N SER A 243 -44.83 -10.93 28.44
CA SER A 243 -43.59 -10.58 29.12
C SER A 243 -42.35 -10.95 28.29
N LEU A 244 -42.49 -11.69 27.19
CA LEU A 244 -41.38 -12.19 26.39
C LEU A 244 -40.69 -11.04 25.63
N LEU A 245 -39.41 -10.84 25.92
CA LEU A 245 -38.54 -9.87 25.23
C LEU A 245 -37.82 -10.50 24.04
N GLY A 246 -37.48 -11.79 24.14
CA GLY A 246 -36.78 -12.52 23.09
C GLY A 246 -36.61 -14.00 23.41
N GLU A 247 -36.33 -14.79 22.37
CA GLU A 247 -36.07 -16.22 22.41
C GLU A 247 -34.88 -16.53 21.50
N GLY A 248 -33.96 -17.36 21.98
CA GLY A 248 -32.75 -17.74 21.25
C GLY A 248 -32.23 -19.11 21.68
N ALA A 249 -31.04 -19.48 21.18
CA ALA A 249 -30.42 -20.78 21.47
C ALA A 249 -30.20 -21.04 22.97
N PHE A 250 -30.04 -19.98 23.74
CA PHE A 250 -29.76 -20.01 25.18
C PHE A 250 -31.02 -19.85 26.04
N GLY A 251 -32.22 -19.96 25.46
CA GLY A 251 -33.49 -19.89 26.19
C GLY A 251 -34.29 -18.62 25.91
N ARG A 252 -35.16 -18.26 26.87
CA ARG A 252 -36.15 -17.17 26.73
C ARG A 252 -35.88 -16.07 27.73
N VAL A 253 -36.03 -14.82 27.29
CA VAL A 253 -35.81 -13.64 28.12
C VAL A 253 -37.14 -12.93 28.35
N TYR A 254 -37.48 -12.66 29.60
CA TYR A 254 -38.73 -12.03 30.00
C TYR A 254 -38.47 -10.70 30.72
N GLY A 255 -39.30 -9.70 30.48
CA GLY A 255 -39.30 -8.44 31.21
C GLY A 255 -40.18 -8.55 32.44
N ALA A 256 -39.69 -8.08 33.58
CA ALA A 256 -40.45 -8.08 34.82
C ALA A 256 -40.13 -6.87 35.70
N SER A 257 -40.99 -6.62 36.68
CA SER A 257 -40.73 -5.67 37.77
C SER A 257 -40.67 -6.44 39.08
N LEU A 258 -39.49 -6.55 39.66
CA LEU A 258 -39.30 -6.96 41.05
C LEU A 258 -39.46 -5.70 41.94
N PRO A 259 -39.55 -5.79 43.29
CA PRO A 259 -39.56 -4.60 44.14
C PRO A 259 -38.34 -3.71 43.84
N GLY A 260 -38.53 -2.65 43.04
CA GLY A 260 -37.44 -1.85 42.48
C GLY A 260 -37.51 -1.69 40.94
N PRO A 261 -36.36 -1.57 40.26
CA PRO A 261 -36.30 -1.27 38.84
C PRO A 261 -36.75 -2.47 37.98
N ARG A 262 -37.12 -2.19 36.72
CA ARG A 262 -37.42 -3.22 35.73
C ARG A 262 -36.18 -4.08 35.48
N VAL A 263 -36.40 -5.38 35.31
CA VAL A 263 -35.34 -6.39 35.11
C VAL A 263 -35.60 -7.22 33.85
N ALA A 264 -34.55 -7.89 33.37
CA ALA A 264 -34.63 -8.93 32.35
C ALA A 264 -34.32 -10.29 32.98
N ILE A 265 -35.19 -11.27 32.81
CA ILE A 265 -35.08 -12.62 33.37
C ILE A 265 -34.82 -13.60 32.23
N LYS A 266 -33.59 -14.11 32.11
CA LYS A 266 -33.22 -15.15 31.15
C LYS A 266 -33.50 -16.51 31.80
N LYS A 267 -34.53 -17.20 31.31
CA LYS A 267 -34.86 -18.57 31.66
C LYS A 267 -34.15 -19.50 30.68
N LEU A 268 -33.18 -20.26 31.17
CA LEU A 268 -32.43 -21.22 30.37
C LEU A 268 -33.30 -22.47 30.10
N SER A 269 -33.08 -23.14 28.97
CA SER A 269 -33.82 -24.36 28.65
C SER A 269 -33.44 -25.50 29.60
N ALA A 270 -34.43 -26.08 30.28
CA ALA A 270 -34.26 -27.22 31.20
C ALA A 270 -33.79 -28.51 30.49
N GLU A 271 -33.95 -28.59 29.17
CA GLU A 271 -33.74 -29.82 28.39
C GLU A 271 -32.28 -30.02 27.93
N SER A 272 -31.39 -29.03 28.14
CA SER A 272 -30.01 -29.09 27.65
C SER A 272 -28.97 -29.13 28.77
N LYS A 273 -28.12 -30.18 28.76
CA LYS A 273 -26.91 -30.24 29.62
C LYS A 273 -26.00 -29.04 29.40
N GLN A 274 -26.03 -28.50 28.18
CA GLN A 274 -25.32 -27.29 27.78
C GLN A 274 -25.79 -26.06 28.58
N GLY A 275 -27.10 -25.92 28.82
CA GLY A 275 -27.68 -24.81 29.56
C GLY A 275 -27.22 -24.74 31.01
N THR A 276 -26.99 -25.88 31.68
CA THR A 276 -26.43 -25.89 33.04
C THR A 276 -24.97 -25.41 33.08
N VAL A 277 -24.16 -25.77 32.07
CA VAL A 277 -22.77 -25.33 31.97
C VAL A 277 -22.72 -23.83 31.71
N GLU A 278 -23.51 -23.35 30.77
CA GLU A 278 -23.62 -21.92 30.44
C GLU A 278 -24.14 -21.10 31.63
N PHE A 279 -25.15 -21.60 32.36
CA PHE A 279 -25.64 -20.96 33.59
C PHE A 279 -24.51 -20.71 34.58
N LYS A 280 -23.74 -21.76 34.90
CA LYS A 280 -22.66 -21.68 35.88
C LYS A 280 -21.52 -20.80 35.38
N SER A 281 -21.17 -20.91 34.10
CA SER A 281 -20.13 -20.09 33.46
C SER A 281 -20.50 -18.60 33.52
N GLU A 282 -21.74 -18.28 33.15
CA GLU A 282 -22.25 -16.91 33.11
C GLU A 282 -22.36 -16.32 34.53
N LEU A 283 -22.88 -17.09 35.49
CA LEU A 283 -22.97 -16.68 36.90
C LEU A 283 -21.58 -16.45 37.51
N ASP A 284 -20.62 -17.36 37.29
CA ASP A 284 -19.25 -17.23 37.80
C ASP A 284 -18.54 -16.02 37.18
N SER A 285 -18.67 -15.82 35.86
CA SER A 285 -18.08 -14.68 35.15
C SER A 285 -18.66 -13.35 35.63
N LEU A 286 -19.98 -13.21 35.63
CA LEU A 286 -20.66 -11.97 36.02
C LEU A 286 -20.64 -11.70 37.53
N SER A 287 -20.32 -12.70 38.37
CA SER A 287 -20.02 -12.44 39.78
C SER A 287 -18.76 -11.62 39.99
N LYS A 288 -17.84 -11.67 39.02
CA LYS A 288 -16.53 -11.04 39.09
C LYS A 288 -16.45 -9.72 38.32
N PHE A 289 -17.29 -9.54 37.30
CA PHE A 289 -17.26 -8.34 36.47
C PHE A 289 -18.18 -7.25 36.99
N ARG A 290 -17.61 -6.06 37.18
CA ARG A 290 -18.33 -4.82 37.50
C ARG A 290 -17.74 -3.70 36.65
N HIS A 291 -18.42 -3.37 35.56
CA HIS A 291 -17.95 -2.36 34.62
C HIS A 291 -19.14 -1.70 33.90
N ALA A 292 -19.01 -0.42 33.55
CA ALA A 292 -20.09 0.35 32.91
C ALA A 292 -20.53 -0.23 31.55
N ASN A 293 -19.64 -0.95 30.86
CA ASN A 293 -19.88 -1.58 29.56
C ASN A 293 -20.02 -3.10 29.60
N ILE A 294 -20.31 -3.68 30.77
CA ILE A 294 -20.62 -5.11 30.94
C ILE A 294 -21.98 -5.21 31.63
N ILE A 295 -22.85 -6.11 31.16
CA ILE A 295 -24.19 -6.27 31.73
C ILE A 295 -24.12 -6.66 33.21
N ALA A 296 -24.89 -5.99 34.07
CA ALA A 296 -24.95 -6.30 35.48
C ALA A 296 -25.98 -7.40 35.74
N ILE A 297 -25.54 -8.47 36.40
CA ILE A 297 -26.41 -9.48 37.01
C ILE A 297 -26.84 -9.01 38.39
N MET A 298 -28.13 -9.07 38.66
CA MET A 298 -28.74 -8.60 39.91
C MET A 298 -29.05 -9.76 40.87
N SER A 299 -29.53 -10.88 40.34
CA SER A 299 -29.87 -12.08 41.12
C SER A 299 -29.94 -13.31 40.22
N TYR A 300 -30.08 -14.50 40.81
CA TYR A 300 -30.37 -15.73 40.06
C TYR A 300 -31.37 -16.61 40.81
N ALA A 301 -31.96 -17.58 40.10
CA ALA A 301 -32.73 -18.66 40.70
C ALA A 301 -32.26 -20.02 40.15
N GLU A 302 -32.08 -20.97 41.05
CA GLU A 302 -31.70 -22.35 40.77
C GLU A 302 -32.55 -23.27 41.67
N GLU A 303 -33.56 -23.91 41.09
CA GLU A 303 -34.46 -24.84 41.77
C GLU A 303 -34.77 -26.03 40.84
N GLY A 304 -34.45 -27.26 41.25
CA GLY A 304 -34.64 -28.45 40.40
C GLY A 304 -33.83 -28.37 39.10
N ASP A 305 -34.51 -28.44 37.95
CA ASP A 305 -33.93 -28.26 36.61
C ASP A 305 -34.11 -26.83 36.06
N GLU A 306 -34.74 -25.95 36.83
CA GLU A 306 -35.02 -24.57 36.42
C GLU A 306 -33.85 -23.66 36.78
N ARG A 307 -33.38 -22.89 35.79
CA ARG A 307 -32.26 -21.97 35.92
C ARG A 307 -32.62 -20.62 35.32
N CYS A 308 -32.58 -19.58 36.15
CA CYS A 308 -32.90 -18.21 35.74
C CYS A 308 -31.79 -17.25 36.16
N LEU A 309 -31.37 -16.38 35.24
CA LEU A 309 -30.46 -15.27 35.50
C LEU A 309 -31.24 -13.96 35.39
N VAL A 310 -31.07 -13.06 36.35
CA VAL A 310 -31.79 -11.78 36.42
C VAL A 310 -30.80 -10.64 36.22
N TYR A 311 -31.02 -9.84 35.19
CA TYR A 311 -30.14 -8.74 34.78
C TYR A 311 -30.85 -7.40 34.91
N GLU A 312 -30.05 -6.34 34.91
CA GLU A 312 -30.55 -5.00 34.61
C GLU A 312 -31.29 -4.97 33.26
N PHE A 313 -32.36 -4.18 33.18
CA PHE A 313 -33.15 -4.08 31.96
C PHE A 313 -32.55 -3.07 30.97
N MET A 314 -32.39 -3.51 29.72
CA MET A 314 -31.81 -2.71 28.62
C MET A 314 -32.91 -2.30 27.64
N PRO A 315 -33.53 -1.10 27.81
CA PRO A 315 -34.77 -0.73 27.12
C PRO A 315 -34.65 -0.57 25.61
N ASN A 316 -33.43 -0.32 25.09
CA ASN A 316 -33.20 -0.19 23.66
C ASN A 316 -32.84 -1.53 22.97
N GLY A 317 -32.93 -2.65 23.68
CA GLY A 317 -32.65 -3.98 23.14
C GLY A 317 -31.20 -4.15 22.71
N SER A 318 -30.96 -5.05 21.76
CA SER A 318 -29.62 -5.30 21.21
C SER A 318 -29.23 -4.31 20.11
N VAL A 319 -27.93 -4.18 19.85
CA VAL A 319 -27.44 -3.45 18.67
C VAL A 319 -28.01 -4.04 17.38
N ARG A 320 -28.19 -5.37 17.30
CA ARG A 320 -28.79 -6.02 16.13
C ARG A 320 -30.25 -5.61 15.92
N ASP A 321 -31.04 -5.51 16.99
CA ASP A 321 -32.42 -5.01 16.93
C ASP A 321 -32.47 -3.58 16.39
N ARG A 322 -31.54 -2.71 16.85
CA ARG A 322 -31.50 -1.31 16.41
C ARG A 322 -31.01 -1.14 14.98
N LEU A 323 -30.00 -1.89 14.55
CA LEU A 323 -29.52 -1.89 13.17
C LEU A 323 -30.56 -2.47 12.19
N SER A 324 -31.37 -3.45 12.62
CA SER A 324 -32.47 -3.98 11.82
C SER A 324 -33.74 -3.11 11.86
N ARG A 325 -33.74 -2.04 12.69
CA ARG A 325 -34.89 -1.16 12.93
C ARG A 325 -36.13 -1.95 13.35
N LYS A 326 -35.93 -2.99 14.17
CA LYS A 326 -37.01 -3.79 14.74
C LYS A 326 -38.04 -2.86 15.40
N ASN A 327 -39.33 -3.19 15.23
CA ASN A 327 -40.46 -2.38 15.70
C ASN A 327 -40.46 -0.93 15.19
N ASN A 328 -39.97 -0.70 13.96
CA ASN A 328 -39.88 0.62 13.33
C ASN A 328 -39.08 1.65 14.15
N THR A 329 -38.10 1.18 14.91
CA THR A 329 -37.26 2.06 15.71
C THR A 329 -36.38 2.96 14.80
N PRO A 330 -36.10 4.21 15.19
CA PRO A 330 -35.28 5.12 14.39
C PRO A 330 -33.88 4.55 14.11
N PRO A 331 -33.25 4.87 12.97
CA PRO A 331 -31.88 4.41 12.70
C PRO A 331 -30.89 4.99 13.73
N LEU A 332 -29.86 4.21 14.07
CA LEU A 332 -28.74 4.71 14.88
C LEU A 332 -27.94 5.73 14.07
N THR A 333 -27.70 6.90 14.67
CA THR A 333 -26.81 7.95 14.14
C THR A 333 -25.36 7.48 14.12
N TRP A 334 -24.51 8.15 13.34
CA TRP A 334 -23.07 7.84 13.33
C TRP A 334 -22.44 7.96 14.72
N SER A 335 -22.70 9.07 15.42
CA SER A 335 -22.18 9.28 16.79
C SER A 335 -22.57 8.15 17.75
N GLN A 336 -23.81 7.64 17.67
CA GLN A 336 -24.23 6.48 18.47
C GLN A 336 -23.46 5.22 18.10
N ARG A 337 -23.28 4.92 16.80
CA ARG A 337 -22.54 3.74 16.36
C ARG A 337 -21.07 3.79 16.78
N HIS A 338 -20.45 4.96 16.68
CA HIS A 338 -19.09 5.18 17.14
C HIS A 338 -18.96 5.00 18.66
N ARG A 339 -19.88 5.55 19.45
CA ARG A 339 -19.91 5.33 20.90
C ARG A 339 -20.08 3.85 21.25
N ILE A 340 -20.99 3.15 20.57
CA ILE A 340 -21.21 1.71 20.76
C ILE A 340 -19.91 0.92 20.51
N ALA A 341 -19.17 1.24 19.45
CA ALA A 341 -17.88 0.63 19.18
C ALA A 341 -16.87 0.84 20.33
N ALA A 342 -16.74 2.09 20.79
CA ALA A 342 -15.84 2.44 21.89
C ALA A 342 -16.24 1.74 23.21
N ASP A 343 -17.54 1.69 23.51
CA ASP A 343 -18.09 1.04 24.71
C ASP A 343 -17.84 -0.47 24.71
N VAL A 344 -18.05 -1.15 23.57
CA VAL A 344 -17.75 -2.58 23.44
C VAL A 344 -16.26 -2.84 23.62
N ALA A 345 -15.40 -2.03 23.00
CA ALA A 345 -13.95 -2.14 23.16
C ALA A 345 -13.53 -1.93 24.63
N ARG A 346 -14.18 -1.00 25.35
CA ARG A 346 -13.94 -0.72 26.78
C ARG A 346 -14.31 -1.91 27.65
N GLY A 347 -15.49 -2.47 27.43
CA GLY A 347 -15.95 -3.67 28.12
C GLY A 347 -15.01 -4.85 27.89
N MET A 348 -14.63 -5.11 26.64
CA MET A 348 -13.76 -6.24 26.30
C MET A 348 -12.32 -6.05 26.76
N HIS A 349 -11.80 -4.82 26.74
CA HIS A 349 -10.51 -4.52 27.36
C HIS A 349 -10.53 -4.88 28.86
N TYR A 350 -11.55 -4.41 29.58
CA TYR A 350 -11.73 -4.76 30.99
C TYR A 350 -11.80 -6.28 31.20
N VAL A 351 -12.58 -7.01 30.41
CA VAL A 351 -12.70 -8.48 30.53
C VAL A 351 -11.34 -9.16 30.34
N GLN A 352 -10.56 -8.75 29.34
CA GLN A 352 -9.25 -9.35 29.06
C GLN A 352 -8.17 -8.99 30.08
N THR A 353 -8.31 -7.86 30.79
CA THR A 353 -7.30 -7.39 31.75
C THR A 353 -7.77 -7.44 33.22
N ALA A 354 -8.99 -7.89 33.49
CA ALA A 354 -9.55 -7.93 34.85
C ALA A 354 -8.72 -8.82 35.79
N PHE A 355 -8.03 -9.83 35.25
CA PHE A 355 -7.19 -10.75 36.00
C PHE A 355 -5.80 -10.82 35.37
N PRO A 356 -4.74 -10.36 36.06
CA PRO A 356 -3.39 -10.31 35.50
C PRO A 356 -2.85 -11.65 34.95
N ASP A 357 -3.25 -12.77 35.54
CA ASP A 357 -2.77 -14.11 35.18
C ASP A 357 -3.78 -14.95 34.38
N HIS A 358 -4.99 -14.43 34.15
CA HIS A 358 -6.09 -15.17 33.50
C HIS A 358 -6.68 -14.38 32.34
N VAL A 359 -6.35 -14.80 31.12
CA VAL A 359 -7.01 -14.24 29.93
C VAL A 359 -8.38 -14.88 29.80
N LEU A 360 -9.40 -14.04 29.64
CA LEU A 360 -10.77 -14.45 29.45
C LEU A 360 -11.20 -14.23 28.00
N PHE A 361 -11.80 -15.26 27.41
CA PHE A 361 -12.37 -15.22 26.06
C PHE A 361 -13.89 -15.23 26.17
N HIS A 362 -14.56 -14.31 25.51
CA HIS A 362 -16.01 -14.25 25.41
C HIS A 362 -16.57 -15.33 24.45
N LEU A 363 -15.92 -15.51 23.29
CA LEU A 363 -16.21 -16.52 22.26
C LEU A 363 -17.56 -16.40 21.51
N ASP A 364 -18.53 -15.67 22.04
CA ASP A 364 -19.77 -15.32 21.33
C ASP A 364 -20.04 -13.81 21.25
N LEU A 365 -18.99 -13.02 20.99
CA LEU A 365 -19.11 -11.58 20.85
C LEU A 365 -19.78 -11.23 19.51
N LYS A 366 -20.98 -10.63 19.56
CA LYS A 366 -21.81 -10.27 18.39
C LYS A 366 -22.79 -9.15 18.73
N THR A 367 -23.39 -8.51 17.73
CA THR A 367 -24.32 -7.39 17.96
C THR A 367 -25.63 -7.78 18.67
N ASP A 368 -26.05 -9.04 18.62
CA ASP A 368 -27.17 -9.54 19.44
C ASP A 368 -26.82 -9.55 20.94
N ASN A 369 -25.54 -9.73 21.27
CA ASN A 369 -25.01 -9.81 22.64
C ASN A 369 -24.46 -8.46 23.14
N VAL A 370 -24.66 -7.38 22.39
CA VAL A 370 -24.38 -6.01 22.83
C VAL A 370 -25.71 -5.30 23.05
N LEU A 371 -26.03 -5.00 24.30
CA LEU A 371 -27.31 -4.41 24.71
C LEU A 371 -27.17 -2.91 24.96
N LEU A 372 -28.27 -2.18 24.78
CA LEU A 372 -28.30 -0.72 24.85
C LEU A 372 -29.21 -0.23 25.99
N ASP A 373 -28.64 0.59 26.87
CA ASP A 373 -29.38 1.21 27.96
C ASP A 373 -30.28 2.35 27.45
N ALA A 374 -30.97 3.05 28.35
CA ALA A 374 -31.85 4.18 27.99
C ALA A 374 -31.14 5.33 27.24
N HIS A 375 -29.83 5.47 27.40
CA HIS A 375 -28.99 6.52 26.81
C HIS A 375 -28.16 6.04 25.62
N PHE A 376 -28.41 4.81 25.13
CA PHE A 376 -27.64 4.16 24.08
C PHE A 376 -26.18 3.89 24.44
N ASN A 377 -25.85 3.78 25.72
CA ASN A 377 -24.57 3.22 26.13
C ASN A 377 -24.61 1.69 25.93
N ALA A 378 -23.53 1.13 25.39
CA ALA A 378 -23.47 -0.29 25.10
C ALA A 378 -22.89 -1.09 26.27
N LYS A 379 -23.50 -2.25 26.52
CA LYS A 379 -23.00 -3.26 27.46
C LYS A 379 -22.91 -4.62 26.79
N VAL A 380 -21.75 -5.27 26.92
CA VAL A 380 -21.56 -6.65 26.47
C VAL A 380 -22.29 -7.59 27.43
N SER A 381 -22.94 -8.61 26.88
CA SER A 381 -23.76 -9.60 27.59
C SER A 381 -23.50 -11.02 27.08
N ASP A 382 -24.11 -12.02 27.71
CA ASP A 382 -24.05 -13.44 27.30
C ASP A 382 -22.68 -14.10 27.48
N PHE A 383 -22.23 -14.15 28.74
CA PHE A 383 -20.94 -14.73 29.14
C PHE A 383 -21.00 -16.26 29.32
N GLY A 384 -22.02 -16.93 28.77
CA GLY A 384 -22.22 -18.38 28.95
C GLY A 384 -21.13 -19.26 28.35
N LEU A 385 -20.46 -18.79 27.28
CA LEU A 385 -19.38 -19.51 26.62
C LEU A 385 -17.97 -19.10 27.09
N VAL A 386 -17.87 -18.26 28.12
CA VAL A 386 -16.58 -17.75 28.57
C VAL A 386 -15.61 -18.86 28.92
N ARG A 387 -14.35 -18.67 28.54
CA ARG A 387 -13.24 -19.54 28.94
C ARG A 387 -12.11 -18.73 29.52
N ALA A 388 -11.43 -19.29 30.52
CA ALA A 388 -10.23 -18.73 31.11
C ALA A 388 -9.00 -19.52 30.69
N ALA A 389 -7.89 -18.83 30.40
CA ALA A 389 -6.57 -19.40 30.20
C ALA A 389 -5.59 -18.81 31.20
N GLN A 390 -4.82 -19.68 31.87
CA GLN A 390 -3.74 -19.25 32.75
C GLN A 390 -2.44 -19.09 31.96
N HIS A 391 -1.70 -18.02 32.23
CA HIS A 391 -0.36 -17.79 31.69
C HIS A 391 -0.26 -17.86 30.16
N LEU A 392 -1.32 -17.44 29.46
CA LEU A 392 -1.29 -17.35 28.00
C LEU A 392 -0.58 -16.05 27.61
N ASP A 393 0.60 -16.16 26.99
CA ASP A 393 1.29 -15.00 26.42
C ASP A 393 0.70 -14.62 25.04
N GLU A 394 1.14 -13.48 24.50
CA GLU A 394 0.59 -12.94 23.24
C GLU A 394 0.75 -13.86 22.03
N ARG A 395 1.74 -14.77 22.04
CA ARG A 395 2.05 -15.68 20.92
C ARG A 395 1.55 -17.10 21.16
N SER A 396 0.96 -17.36 22.32
CA SER A 396 0.43 -18.66 22.69
C SER A 396 -1.01 -18.82 22.22
N TYR A 397 -1.41 -20.07 22.02
CA TYR A 397 -2.78 -20.43 21.71
C TYR A 397 -3.24 -21.58 22.60
N LEU A 398 -4.53 -21.61 22.89
CA LEU A 398 -5.22 -22.79 23.38
C LEU A 398 -5.92 -23.48 22.22
N ARG A 399 -6.10 -24.80 22.34
CA ARG A 399 -6.88 -25.57 21.37
C ARG A 399 -8.03 -26.28 22.08
N THR A 400 -9.22 -26.21 21.50
CA THR A 400 -10.39 -26.97 21.97
C THR A 400 -10.99 -27.80 20.86
N GLN A 401 -11.58 -28.94 21.22
CA GLN A 401 -12.39 -29.75 20.29
C GLN A 401 -13.86 -29.33 20.27
N ASN A 402 -14.30 -28.53 21.24
CA ASN A 402 -15.68 -28.06 21.35
C ASN A 402 -15.75 -26.57 20.94
N VAL A 403 -15.82 -26.34 19.64
CA VAL A 403 -15.98 -25.00 19.05
C VAL A 403 -17.44 -24.59 19.13
N GLN A 404 -17.71 -23.50 19.86
CA GLN A 404 -19.04 -22.95 20.07
C GLN A 404 -19.01 -21.44 19.88
N GLY A 405 -20.10 -20.89 19.35
CA GLY A 405 -20.24 -19.46 19.04
C GLY A 405 -21.05 -19.25 17.77
N THR A 406 -21.20 -18.00 17.36
CA THR A 406 -21.96 -17.64 16.15
C THR A 406 -21.05 -17.58 14.92
N ALA A 407 -21.24 -18.49 13.95
CA ALA A 407 -20.31 -18.72 12.83
C ALA A 407 -19.97 -17.48 11.99
N ALA A 408 -20.89 -16.52 11.87
CA ALA A 408 -20.64 -15.28 11.13
C ALA A 408 -19.59 -14.34 11.77
N TYR A 409 -19.33 -14.48 13.07
CA TYR A 409 -18.40 -13.65 13.85
C TYR A 409 -17.13 -14.41 14.24
N MET A 410 -17.11 -15.74 14.09
CA MET A 410 -16.00 -16.56 14.56
C MET A 410 -14.71 -16.28 13.77
N CYS A 411 -13.61 -16.17 14.53
CA CYS A 411 -12.26 -16.16 13.99
C CYS A 411 -11.99 -17.44 13.18
N PRO A 412 -11.38 -17.38 11.98
CA PRO A 412 -11.08 -18.56 11.16
C PRO A 412 -10.27 -19.62 11.91
N ASP A 413 -9.20 -19.22 12.63
CA ASP A 413 -8.37 -20.15 13.41
C ASP A 413 -9.17 -20.90 14.48
N PHE A 414 -10.15 -20.24 15.08
CA PHE A 414 -11.02 -20.84 16.08
C PHE A 414 -12.08 -21.73 15.43
N PHE A 415 -12.67 -21.28 14.33
CA PHE A 415 -13.71 -22.00 13.61
C PHE A 415 -13.20 -23.30 12.99
N ASP A 416 -12.06 -23.24 12.29
CA ASP A 416 -11.52 -24.37 11.52
C ASP A 416 -10.70 -25.33 12.39
N GLU A 417 -9.93 -24.80 13.34
CA GLU A 417 -8.93 -25.59 14.08
C GLU A 417 -9.18 -25.67 15.59
N GLY A 418 -10.15 -24.90 16.10
CA GLY A 418 -10.38 -24.74 17.52
C GLY A 418 -9.29 -23.97 18.25
N ARG A 419 -8.43 -23.23 17.54
CA ARG A 419 -7.35 -22.43 18.11
C ARG A 419 -7.85 -21.08 18.61
N MET A 420 -7.65 -20.81 19.89
CA MET A 420 -8.00 -19.55 20.56
C MET A 420 -6.72 -18.84 20.98
N THR A 421 -6.55 -17.60 20.54
CA THR A 421 -5.55 -16.64 21.03
C THR A 421 -6.24 -15.46 21.70
N ILE A 422 -5.49 -14.59 22.37
CA ILE A 422 -6.00 -13.33 22.96
C ILE A 422 -6.68 -12.41 21.91
N LYS A 423 -6.43 -12.66 20.62
CA LYS A 423 -6.94 -11.93 19.46
C LYS A 423 -8.19 -12.58 18.83
N THR A 424 -8.75 -13.61 19.47
CA THR A 424 -9.95 -14.31 18.98
C THR A 424 -11.17 -13.39 19.02
N ASP A 425 -11.45 -12.77 20.18
CA ASP A 425 -12.58 -11.85 20.34
C ASP A 425 -12.36 -10.53 19.59
N VAL A 426 -11.10 -10.15 19.32
CA VAL A 426 -10.77 -8.98 18.48
C VAL A 426 -11.32 -9.19 17.06
N TYR A 427 -11.20 -10.40 16.50
CA TYR A 427 -11.78 -10.69 15.19
C TYR A 427 -13.30 -10.53 15.19
N ALA A 428 -13.97 -11.06 16.21
CA ALA A 428 -15.42 -10.93 16.37
C ALA A 428 -15.85 -9.45 16.51
N PHE A 429 -15.06 -8.64 17.22
CA PHE A 429 -15.24 -7.20 17.29
C PHE A 429 -15.08 -6.51 15.92
N GLY A 430 -14.11 -6.92 15.11
CA GLY A 430 -13.98 -6.44 13.72
C GLY A 430 -15.24 -6.68 12.88
N MET A 431 -15.90 -7.84 13.05
CA MET A 431 -17.19 -8.11 12.41
C MET A 431 -18.31 -7.20 12.94
N ILE A 432 -18.34 -6.90 14.24
CA ILE A 432 -19.27 -5.91 14.83
C ILE A 432 -19.05 -4.53 14.21
N LEU A 433 -17.81 -4.09 14.03
CA LEU A 433 -17.52 -2.80 13.40
C LEU A 433 -18.06 -2.73 11.96
N LEU A 434 -17.85 -3.78 11.15
CA LEU A 434 -18.42 -3.85 9.80
C LEU A 434 -19.95 -3.81 9.81
N GLU A 435 -20.58 -4.47 10.77
CA GLU A 435 -22.03 -4.46 10.92
C GLU A 435 -22.56 -3.10 11.38
N LEU A 436 -21.85 -2.40 12.27
CA LEU A 436 -22.18 -1.02 12.64
C LEU A 436 -22.08 -0.10 11.42
N LEU A 437 -21.07 -0.24 10.56
CA LEU A 437 -20.91 0.62 9.39
C LEU A 437 -21.97 0.37 8.32
N THR A 438 -22.32 -0.89 8.07
CA THR A 438 -23.12 -1.30 6.90
C THR A 438 -24.57 -1.66 7.24
N ALA A 439 -24.87 -1.92 8.51
CA ALA A 439 -26.10 -2.59 9.00
C ALA A 439 -26.38 -3.99 8.41
N VAL A 440 -25.48 -4.50 7.56
CA VAL A 440 -25.55 -5.83 6.93
C VAL A 440 -25.05 -6.89 7.90
N LYS A 441 -25.68 -8.07 7.89
CA LYS A 441 -25.23 -9.21 8.69
C LYS A 441 -23.79 -9.62 8.28
N PRO A 442 -22.88 -9.84 9.24
CA PRO A 442 -21.51 -10.23 8.96
C PRO A 442 -21.40 -11.51 8.14
N SER A 443 -20.37 -11.54 7.29
CA SER A 443 -19.97 -12.72 6.53
C SER A 443 -18.55 -12.53 5.99
N ASN A 444 -17.88 -13.63 5.65
CA ASN A 444 -16.59 -13.57 4.95
C ASN A 444 -16.69 -12.82 3.60
N ARG A 445 -17.86 -12.87 2.95
CA ARG A 445 -18.13 -12.09 1.73
C ARG A 445 -18.10 -10.59 2.01
N LEU A 446 -18.78 -10.14 3.08
CA LEU A 446 -18.78 -8.73 3.47
C LEU A 446 -17.37 -8.24 3.79
N LYS A 447 -16.58 -9.01 4.56
CA LYS A 447 -15.15 -8.72 4.81
C LYS A 447 -14.37 -8.53 3.51
N GLY A 448 -14.51 -9.45 2.56
CA GLY A 448 -13.83 -9.39 1.26
C GLY A 448 -14.27 -8.22 0.38
N GLU A 449 -15.56 -7.90 0.35
CA GLU A 449 -16.12 -6.75 -0.36
C GLU A 449 -15.64 -5.42 0.25
N THR A 450 -15.66 -5.30 1.58
CA THR A 450 -15.16 -4.12 2.29
C THR A 450 -13.67 -3.88 2.01
N ARG A 451 -12.84 -4.93 2.05
CA ARG A 451 -11.40 -4.83 1.74
C ARG A 451 -11.15 -4.33 0.31
N LYS A 452 -11.95 -4.78 -0.67
CA LYS A 452 -11.89 -4.29 -2.06
C LYS A 452 -12.37 -2.84 -2.17
N ALA A 453 -13.47 -2.50 -1.49
CA ALA A 453 -14.03 -1.17 -1.53
C ALA A 453 -13.10 -0.13 -0.89
N LEU A 454 -12.43 -0.45 0.23
CA LEU A 454 -11.45 0.44 0.84
C LEU A 454 -10.27 0.70 -0.10
N LYS A 455 -9.69 -0.34 -0.72
CA LYS A 455 -8.59 -0.21 -1.70
C LYS A 455 -8.97 0.66 -2.90
N ASN A 456 -10.22 0.57 -3.34
CA ASN A 456 -10.74 1.35 -4.47
C ASN A 456 -11.32 2.70 -4.04
N GLN A 457 -11.25 3.09 -2.76
CA GLN A 457 -11.85 4.30 -2.19
C GLN A 457 -13.38 4.40 -2.39
N LYS A 458 -14.06 3.26 -2.47
CA LYS A 458 -15.51 3.13 -2.68
C LYS A 458 -16.28 2.69 -1.44
N PHE A 459 -15.64 2.58 -0.28
CA PHE A 459 -16.32 2.07 0.93
C PHE A 459 -17.55 2.89 1.33
N MET A 460 -17.55 4.20 1.07
CA MET A 460 -18.71 5.07 1.36
C MET A 460 -20.00 4.61 0.66
N GLU A 461 -19.91 3.86 -0.45
CA GLU A 461 -21.05 3.28 -1.16
C GLU A 461 -21.65 2.06 -0.44
N MET A 462 -20.89 1.44 0.49
CA MET A 462 -21.31 0.28 1.27
C MET A 462 -21.94 0.64 2.62
N LEU A 463 -21.89 1.93 3.00
CA LEU A 463 -22.48 2.38 4.26
C LEU A 463 -23.97 2.08 4.31
N ASP A 464 -24.47 1.89 5.52
CA ASP A 464 -25.91 1.88 5.74
C ASP A 464 -26.52 3.14 5.14
N SER A 465 -27.49 2.97 4.24
CA SER A 465 -28.25 4.05 3.58
C SER A 465 -28.87 5.07 4.55
N ALA A 466 -29.07 4.70 5.82
CA ALA A 466 -29.55 5.61 6.85
C ALA A 466 -28.47 6.59 7.35
N LEU A 467 -27.19 6.29 7.15
CA LEU A 467 -26.09 7.18 7.48
C LEU A 467 -25.90 8.21 6.35
N LYS A 468 -25.96 9.49 6.71
CA LYS A 468 -25.67 10.61 5.83
C LYS A 468 -24.53 11.43 6.43
N PRO A 469 -23.28 10.92 6.37
CA PRO A 469 -22.19 11.52 7.10
C PRO A 469 -21.79 12.88 6.54
N SER A 470 -21.55 13.82 7.45
CA SER A 470 -20.84 15.07 7.18
C SER A 470 -19.38 14.80 6.80
N ASP A 471 -18.68 15.81 6.28
CA ASP A 471 -17.27 15.66 5.88
C ASP A 471 -16.36 15.30 7.05
N ALA A 472 -16.65 15.82 8.26
CA ALA A 472 -15.92 15.44 9.47
C ALA A 472 -16.16 13.97 9.85
N GLU A 473 -17.40 13.49 9.72
CA GLU A 473 -17.74 12.09 10.03
C GLU A 473 -17.18 11.12 9.00
N ARG A 474 -17.01 11.53 7.73
CA ARG A 474 -16.39 10.69 6.70
C ARG A 474 -14.98 10.26 7.06
N GLN A 475 -14.19 11.14 7.67
CA GLN A 475 -12.84 10.80 8.13
C GLN A 475 -12.89 9.75 9.25
N SER A 476 -13.70 10.00 10.29
CA SER A 476 -13.92 9.05 11.40
C SER A 476 -14.48 7.70 10.93
N ILE A 477 -15.34 7.69 9.90
CA ILE A 477 -15.83 6.47 9.26
C ILE A 477 -14.69 5.71 8.60
N THR A 478 -13.85 6.38 7.81
CA THR A 478 -12.71 5.74 7.14
C THR A 478 -11.73 5.14 8.16
N GLU A 479 -11.51 5.81 9.29
CA GLU A 479 -10.70 5.31 10.40
C GLU A 479 -11.32 4.05 11.02
N MET A 480 -12.63 4.05 11.30
CA MET A 480 -13.32 2.86 11.82
C MET A 480 -13.29 1.68 10.85
N VAL A 481 -13.35 1.93 9.54
CA VAL A 481 -13.25 0.89 8.50
C VAL A 481 -11.86 0.27 8.48
N THR A 482 -10.83 1.11 8.62
CA THR A 482 -9.45 0.68 8.66
C THR A 482 -9.23 -0.19 9.90
N LEU A 483 -9.67 0.29 11.06
CA LEU A 483 -9.64 -0.45 12.33
C LEU A 483 -10.41 -1.78 12.25
N ALA A 484 -11.57 -1.80 11.60
CA ALA A 484 -12.32 -3.03 11.39
C ALA A 484 -11.52 -4.05 10.58
N LEU A 485 -10.81 -3.62 9.53
CA LEU A 485 -10.00 -4.52 8.72
C LEU A 485 -8.71 -4.96 9.43
N GLU A 486 -8.11 -4.13 10.28
CA GLU A 486 -6.99 -4.50 11.15
C GLU A 486 -7.41 -5.55 12.19
N CYS A 487 -8.59 -5.40 12.81
CA CYS A 487 -9.16 -6.42 13.69
C CYS A 487 -9.43 -7.73 12.95
N LEU A 488 -9.70 -7.66 11.65
CA LEU A 488 -9.99 -8.79 10.77
C LEU A 488 -8.76 -9.29 10.00
N ASP A 489 -7.54 -8.94 10.43
CA ASP A 489 -6.34 -9.45 9.79
C ASP A 489 -6.32 -10.99 9.83
N ASP A 490 -5.81 -11.58 8.75
CA ASP A 490 -5.74 -13.03 8.61
C ASP A 490 -4.64 -13.60 9.55
N ILE A 491 -3.59 -12.82 9.85
CA ILE A 491 -2.58 -13.14 10.86
C ILE A 491 -3.06 -12.64 12.23
N ALA A 492 -3.22 -13.55 13.20
CA ALA A 492 -3.75 -13.20 14.53
C ALA A 492 -2.88 -12.16 15.27
N ASP A 493 -1.56 -12.29 15.18
CA ASP A 493 -0.62 -11.42 15.89
C ASP A 493 -0.68 -9.96 15.41
N ASP A 494 -1.02 -9.75 14.13
CA ASP A 494 -1.13 -8.42 13.51
C ASP A 494 -2.43 -7.68 13.88
N ARG A 495 -3.40 -8.38 14.47
CA ARG A 495 -4.62 -7.75 14.98
C ARG A 495 -4.29 -6.88 16.20
N PRO A 496 -4.88 -5.69 16.36
CA PRO A 496 -4.63 -4.84 17.53
C PRO A 496 -5.16 -5.46 18.83
N SER A 497 -4.66 -5.03 19.98
CA SER A 497 -5.27 -5.35 21.28
C SER A 497 -6.50 -4.47 21.53
N PHE A 498 -7.43 -4.87 22.41
CA PHE A 498 -8.53 -3.98 22.80
C PHE A 498 -8.05 -2.67 23.45
N GLY A 499 -6.91 -2.68 24.14
CA GLY A 499 -6.28 -1.45 24.65
C GLY A 499 -5.85 -0.51 23.53
N SER A 500 -5.23 -1.04 22.47
CA SER A 500 -4.85 -0.25 21.27
C SER A 500 -6.07 0.25 20.50
N ILE A 501 -7.10 -0.59 20.32
CA ILE A 501 -8.37 -0.25 19.69
C ILE A 501 -9.04 0.93 20.41
N LEU A 502 -9.01 0.93 21.75
CA LEU A 502 -9.59 2.01 22.54
C LEU A 502 -8.90 3.35 22.30
N VAL A 503 -7.58 3.36 22.22
CA VAL A 503 -6.83 4.58 21.87
C VAL A 503 -7.23 5.10 20.48
N SER A 504 -7.58 4.23 19.54
CA SER A 504 -8.06 4.65 18.21
C SER A 504 -9.51 5.17 18.22
N LEU A 505 -10.39 4.59 19.04
CA LEU A 505 -11.82 4.94 19.09
C LEU A 505 -12.16 6.05 20.09
N ASP A 506 -11.29 6.30 21.06
CA ASP A 506 -11.44 7.35 22.08
C ASP A 506 -10.06 7.94 22.42
N PRO A 507 -9.43 8.63 21.44
CA PRO A 507 -8.05 9.12 21.50
C PRO A 507 -7.79 10.25 22.51
#